data_AF-A0A1W9S1S2-F1
#
_entry.id   AF-A0A1W9S1S2-F1
#
_cell.length_a   1.000
_cell.length_b   1.000
_cell.length_c   1.000
_cell.angle_alpha   90.00
_cell.angle_beta   90.00
_cell.angle_gamma   90.00
#
_symmetry.space_group_name_H-M   'P 1'
#
loop_
_entity.id
_entity.type
_entity.pdbx_description
1 polymer ?
#
loop_
_entity_poly.entity_id
_entity_poly.type
_entity_poly.pdbx_seq_one_letter_code
_entity_poly.pdbx_strand_id
1 'polypeptide(L)'
;MRKSAVIGGLGWCYHNLGQYHKAVDAFKRAIEGFNRAEELDYDGKECCYWRAEALYGLGWCYHNLGQYHKAVDAFKRAIEG
;
A
#
# COMPACT_ATOMS: atom_id res chain seq x y z
N MET A 1 10.87 6.77 -11.12
CA MET A 1 10.94 5.29 -11.15
C MET A 1 11.29 4.68 -9.79
N ARG A 2 12.41 4.99 -9.11
CA ARG A 2 12.75 4.35 -7.80
C ARG A 2 11.88 4.72 -6.60
N LYS A 3 11.21 5.89 -6.58
CA LYS A 3 10.52 6.37 -5.38
C LYS A 3 9.33 5.49 -4.96
N SER A 4 8.55 4.97 -5.91
CA SER A 4 7.30 4.26 -5.63
C SER A 4 7.52 2.88 -5.00
N ALA A 5 8.42 2.08 -5.57
CA ALA A 5 8.81 0.77 -5.01
C ALA A 5 9.49 0.90 -3.63
N VAL A 6 10.26 1.97 -3.42
CA VAL A 6 10.94 2.24 -2.14
C VAL A 6 9.94 2.57 -1.01
N ILE A 7 8.78 3.17 -1.33
CA ILE A 7 7.77 3.51 -0.32
C ILE A 7 7.02 2.27 0.19
N GLY A 8 6.80 1.25 -0.66
CA GLY A 8 6.25 -0.04 -0.23
C GLY A 8 7.17 -0.74 0.78
N GLY A 9 8.48 -0.75 0.51
CA GLY A 9 9.47 -1.28 1.45
C GLY A 9 9.50 -0.54 2.79
N LEU A 10 9.34 0.78 2.78
CA LEU A 10 9.28 1.59 4.01
C LEU A 10 8.06 1.22 4.87
N GLY A 11 6.90 0.98 4.25
CA GLY A 11 5.71 0.51 4.95
C GLY A 11 5.94 -0.82 5.66
N TRP A 12 6.57 -1.77 4.98
CA TRP A 12 6.92 -3.08 5.56
C TRP A 12 7.95 -2.98 6.70
N CYS A 13 8.94 -2.09 6.60
CA CYS A 13 9.87 -1.83 7.70
C CYS A 13 9.14 -1.31 8.94
N TYR A 14 8.24 -0.32 8.79
CA TYR A 14 7.46 0.18 9.93
C TYR A 14 6.52 -0.88 10.50
N HIS A 15 5.91 -1.71 9.66
CA HIS A 15 5.07 -2.82 10.08
C HIS A 15 5.86 -3.80 10.96
N ASN A 16 7.05 -4.21 10.52
CA ASN A 16 7.90 -5.16 11.26
C ASN A 16 8.46 -4.56 12.56
N LEU A 17 8.55 -3.22 12.65
CA LEU A 17 8.88 -2.50 13.88
C LEU A 17 7.68 -2.30 14.81
N GLY A 18 6.49 -2.81 14.47
CA GLY A 18 5.25 -2.59 15.23
C GLY A 18 4.70 -1.17 15.14
N GLN A 19 5.27 -0.32 14.28
CA GLN A 19 4.88 1.08 14.10
C GLN A 19 3.75 1.17 13.08
N TYR A 20 2.64 0.49 13.35
CA TYR A 20 1.56 0.28 12.38
C TYR A 20 0.94 1.58 11.84
N HIS A 21 0.83 2.64 12.66
CA HIS A 21 0.36 3.95 12.17
C HIS A 21 1.29 4.57 11.11
N LYS A 22 2.61 4.49 11.32
CA LYS A 22 3.57 4.97 10.31
C LYS A 22 3.58 4.09 9.07
N ALA A 23 3.38 2.79 9.25
CA ALA A 23 3.23 1.86 8.13
C ALA A 23 1.99 2.20 7.29
N VAL A 24 0.85 2.50 7.91
CA VAL A 24 -0.37 2.98 7.23
C VAL A 24 -0.07 4.22 6.39
N ASP A 25 0.61 5.22 6.95
CA ASP A 25 0.93 6.45 6.23
C ASP A 25 1.87 6.20 5.05
N ALA A 26 2.87 5.32 5.22
CA ALA A 26 3.76 4.92 4.15
C ALA A 26 3.01 4.20 3.01
N PHE A 27 2.18 3.20 3.32
CA PHE A 27 1.41 2.47 2.31
C PHE A 27 0.40 3.38 1.58
N LYS A 28 -0.26 4.31 2.27
CA LYS A 28 -1.15 5.30 1.62
C LYS A 28 -0.41 6.18 0.61
N ARG A 29 0.78 6.66 0.97
CA ARG A 29 1.62 7.47 0.06
C ARG A 29 2.13 6.67 -1.13
N ALA A 30 2.40 5.37 -0.95
CA ALA A 30 2.73 4.48 -2.07
C ALA A 30 1.56 4.38 -3.05
N ILE A 31 0.35 4.11 -2.56
CA ILE A 31 -0.87 4.02 -3.38
C ILE A 31 -1.10 5.31 -4.18
N GLU A 32 -0.99 6.48 -3.53
CA GLU A 32 -1.13 7.78 -4.20
C GLU A 32 -0.07 7.96 -5.31
N GLY A 33 1.17 7.56 -5.05
CA GLY A 33 2.24 7.59 -6.06
C GLY A 33 1.96 6.68 -7.25
N PHE A 34 1.39 5.49 -7.03
CA PHE A 34 1.01 4.57 -8.11
C PHE A 34 -0.23 5.05 -8.88
N ASN A 35 -1.19 5.70 -8.23
CA ASN A 35 -2.32 6.35 -8.90
C ASN A 35 -1.82 7.44 -9.85
N ARG A 36 -0.91 8.30 -9.36
CA ARG A 36 -0.35 9.37 -10.16
C ARG A 36 0.50 8.86 -11.33
N ALA A 37 1.18 7.73 -11.17
CA ALA A 37 1.97 7.12 -12.24
C ALA A 37 1.10 6.57 -13.36
N GLU A 38 -0.04 5.94 -13.02
CA GLU A 38 -1.01 5.45 -14.00
C GLU A 38 -1.65 6.60 -14.80
N GLU A 39 -1.98 7.72 -14.14
CA GLU A 39 -2.48 8.94 -14.81
C GLU A 39 -1.49 9.52 -15.84
N LEU A 40 -0.20 9.21 -15.71
CA LEU A 40 0.87 9.69 -16.58
C LEU A 40 1.23 8.67 -17.68
N ASP A 41 0.36 7.69 -17.93
CA ASP A 41 0.50 6.64 -18.95
C ASP A 41 1.78 5.80 -18.78
N TYR A 42 2.24 5.69 -17.54
CA TYR A 42 3.35 4.83 -17.15
C TYR A 42 2.86 3.40 -17.01
N ASP A 43 3.71 2.40 -17.33
CA ASP A 43 3.35 0.96 -17.42
C ASP A 43 2.27 0.55 -16.40
N GLY A 44 1.02 0.51 -16.88
CA GLY A 44 -0.16 0.33 -16.04
C GLY A 44 -0.13 -1.01 -15.31
N LYS A 45 0.50 -2.04 -15.88
CA LYS A 45 0.61 -3.36 -15.25
C LYS A 45 1.51 -3.33 -14.03
N GLU A 46 2.65 -2.64 -14.10
CA GLU A 46 3.50 -2.45 -12.92
C GLU A 46 2.78 -1.61 -11.87
N CYS A 47 2.10 -0.53 -12.28
CA CYS A 47 1.38 0.34 -11.34
C CYS A 47 0.24 -0.39 -10.60
N CYS A 48 -0.53 -1.25 -11.29
CA CYS A 48 -1.55 -2.10 -10.67
C CYS A 48 -0.94 -3.08 -9.67
N TYR A 49 0.11 -3.80 -10.06
CA TYR A 49 0.77 -4.77 -9.19
C TYR A 49 1.26 -4.13 -7.88
N TRP A 50 1.99 -3.03 -7.99
CA TRP A 50 2.55 -2.38 -6.79
C TRP A 50 1.49 -1.69 -5.93
N ARG A 51 0.38 -1.22 -6.54
CA ARG A 51 -0.78 -0.71 -5.82
C ARG A 51 -1.47 -1.81 -5.03
N ALA A 52 -1.67 -2.98 -5.63
CA ALA A 52 -2.23 -4.15 -4.95
C ALA A 52 -1.37 -4.58 -3.76
N GLU A 53 -0.04 -4.62 -3.93
CA GLU A 53 0.91 -4.89 -2.82
C GLU A 53 0.79 -3.87 -1.68
N ALA A 54 0.72 -2.57 -2.01
CA ALA A 54 0.57 -1.52 -1.00
C ALA A 54 -0.79 -1.60 -0.27
N LEU A 55 -1.86 -1.97 -0.96
CA LEU A 55 -3.19 -2.21 -0.36
C LEU A 55 -3.18 -3.44 0.55
N TYR A 56 -2.46 -4.50 0.17
CA TYR A 56 -2.26 -5.68 0.98
C TYR A 56 -1.51 -5.36 2.29
N GLY A 57 -0.40 -4.62 2.20
CA GLY A 57 0.33 -4.14 3.39
C GLY A 57 -0.53 -3.24 4.29
N LEU A 58 -1.37 -2.40 3.70
CA LEU A 58 -2.32 -1.56 4.42
C LEU A 58 -3.37 -2.39 5.19
N GLY A 59 -3.86 -3.48 4.59
CA GLY A 59 -4.78 -4.41 5.24
C GLY A 59 -4.19 -5.04 6.49
N TRP A 60 -2.94 -5.49 6.43
CA TRP A 60 -2.21 -6.02 7.60
C TRP A 60 -2.01 -4.98 8.69
N CYS A 61 -1.67 -3.75 8.32
CA CYS A 61 -1.51 -2.68 9.30
C CYS A 61 -2.82 -2.39 10.04
N TYR A 62 -3.95 -2.34 9.32
CA TYR A 62 -5.26 -2.15 9.96
C TYR A 62 -5.67 -3.34 10.82
N HIS A 63 -5.36 -4.56 10.39
CA HIS A 63 -5.57 -5.77 11.19
C HIS A 63 -4.84 -5.68 12.53
N ASN A 64 -3.56 -5.31 12.51
CA ASN A 64 -2.73 -5.20 13.72
C ASN A 64 -3.12 -4.02 14.62
N LEU A 65 -3.82 -3.03 14.08
CA LEU A 65 -4.43 -1.92 14.83
C LEU A 65 -5.84 -2.26 15.38
N GLY A 66 -6.35 -3.46 15.15
CA GLY A 66 -7.72 -3.86 15.53
C GLY A 66 -8.82 -3.22 14.67
N GLN A 67 -8.46 -2.56 13.58
CA GLN A 67 -9.39 -1.87 12.67
C GLN A 67 -9.88 -2.83 11.58
N TYR A 68 -10.53 -3.91 11.99
CA TYR A 68 -10.86 -5.04 11.10
C TYR A 68 -11.71 -4.65 9.88
N HIS A 69 -12.65 -3.71 10.03
CA HIS A 69 -13.46 -3.22 8.92
C HIS A 69 -12.60 -2.58 7.81
N LYS A 70 -11.59 -1.79 8.18
CA LYS A 70 -10.64 -1.20 7.22
C LYS A 70 -9.67 -2.22 6.66
N ALA A 71 -9.30 -3.22 7.44
CA ALA A 71 -8.46 -4.32 6.97
C ALA A 71 -9.16 -5.09 5.85
N VAL A 72 -10.43 -5.46 6.05
CA VAL A 72 -11.25 -6.13 5.03
C VAL A 72 -11.39 -5.28 3.77
N ASP A 73 -11.68 -3.99 3.91
CA ASP A 73 -11.77 -3.08 2.76
C ASP A 73 -10.46 -3.03 1.97
N ALA A 74 -9.33 -2.86 2.67
CA ALA A 74 -8.01 -2.81 2.05
C ALA A 74 -7.66 -4.12 1.32
N PHE A 75 -7.94 -5.28 1.93
CA PHE A 75 -7.72 -6.57 1.29
C PHE A 75 -8.62 -6.81 0.08
N LYS A 76 -9.90 -6.41 0.14
CA LYS A 76 -10.80 -6.51 -1.03
C LYS A 76 -10.27 -5.68 -2.19
N ARG A 77 -9.90 -4.44 -1.93
CA ARG A 77 -9.34 -3.53 -2.94
C ARG A 77 -8.01 -4.03 -3.50
N ALA A 78 -7.22 -4.78 -2.73
CA ALA A 78 -6.00 -5.42 -3.21
C ALA A 78 -6.25 -6.58 -4.19
N ILE A 79 -7.42 -7.21 -4.13
CA ILE A 79 -7.82 -8.32 -5.01
C ILE A 79 -8.53 -7.78 -6.28
N GLU A 80 -9.25 -6.67 -6.15
CA GLU A 80 -10.05 -6.08 -7.22
C GLU A 80 -9.25 -5.18 -8.18
N GLY A 81 -8.01 -4.82 -7.84
CA GLY A 81 -7.12 -3.94 -8.64
C GLY A 81 -6.05 -4.69 -9.41
#